data_AF-A0A0F9KYS3-F1
#
_entry.id   AF-A0A0F9KYS3-F1
#
_cell.length_a   1.000
_cell.length_b   1.000
_cell.length_c   1.000
_cell.angle_alpha   90.00
_cell.angle_beta   90.00
_cell.angle_gamma   90.00
#
_symmetry.space_group_name_H-M   'P 1'
#
loop_
_entity.id
_entity.type
_entity.pdbx_description
1 polymer ?
#
loop_
_entity_poly.entity_id
_entity_poly.type
_entity_poly.pdbx_seq_one_letter_code
_entity_poly.pdbx_strand_id
1 'polypeptide(L)'
;MAKKKTKTKGIRYWKAKAWSEFSRYIRLRDALKTTGTQETVRCYTCRKTYPAFGIGCVQAGHFIPGRGNSILFDERGVHAQCYNCN
;
A
#
# COMPACT_ATOMS: atom_id res chain seq x y z
N MET A 1 -36.04 4.93 -26.02
CA MET A 1 -35.17 5.55 -24.98
C MET A 1 -33.72 5.20 -25.28
N ALA A 2 -32.86 6.17 -25.60
CA ALA A 2 -31.46 5.90 -25.93
C ALA A 2 -30.67 5.54 -24.65
N LYS A 3 -30.05 4.35 -24.63
CA LYS A 3 -29.14 3.95 -23.54
C LYS A 3 -27.92 4.87 -23.52
N LYS A 4 -27.73 5.61 -22.43
CA LYS A 4 -26.58 6.48 -22.22
C LYS A 4 -25.31 5.62 -22.14
N LYS A 5 -24.37 5.79 -23.09
CA LYS A 5 -23.08 5.09 -23.05
C LYS A 5 -22.31 5.46 -21.78
N THR A 6 -22.01 4.48 -20.94
CA THR A 6 -21.17 4.65 -19.76
C THR A 6 -19.74 4.99 -20.19
N LYS A 7 -19.18 6.09 -19.67
CA LYS A 7 -17.79 6.47 -19.95
C LYS A 7 -16.85 5.42 -19.35
N THR A 8 -15.97 4.86 -20.17
CA THR A 8 -14.90 3.96 -19.74
C THR A 8 -13.94 4.70 -18.81
N LYS A 9 -13.46 4.00 -17.78
CA LYS A 9 -12.51 4.55 -16.81
C LYS A 9 -11.10 4.53 -17.41
N GLY A 10 -10.39 5.66 -17.28
CA GLY A 10 -9.01 5.79 -17.76
C GLY A 10 -7.97 5.15 -16.83
N ILE A 11 -6.73 5.05 -17.30
CA ILE A 11 -5.60 4.41 -16.59
C ILE A 11 -5.39 4.93 -15.17
N ARG A 12 -5.56 6.24 -14.94
CA ARG A 12 -5.41 6.86 -13.61
C ARG A 12 -6.36 6.25 -12.58
N TYR A 13 -7.60 5.95 -12.98
CA TYR A 13 -8.60 5.35 -12.10
C TYR A 13 -8.17 3.95 -11.68
N TRP A 14 -7.78 3.12 -12.64
CA TRP A 14 -7.37 1.74 -12.38
C TRP A 14 -6.05 1.67 -11.61
N LYS A 15 -5.11 2.57 -11.91
CA LYS A 15 -3.85 2.70 -11.16
C LYS A 15 -4.12 3.04 -9.69
N ALA A 16 -5.06 3.95 -9.39
CA ALA A 16 -5.44 4.28 -8.03
C ALA A 16 -6.12 3.10 -7.30
N LYS A 17 -7.00 2.36 -7.99
CA LYS A 17 -7.63 1.14 -7.46
C LYS A 17 -6.60 0.06 -7.15
N ALA A 18 -5.69 -0.20 -8.09
CA ALA A 18 -4.60 -1.15 -7.89
C ALA A 18 -3.69 -0.74 -6.72
N TRP A 19 -3.36 0.55 -6.59
CA TRP A 19 -2.57 1.06 -5.47
C TRP A 19 -3.24 0.87 -4.11
N SER A 20 -4.57 1.04 -4.03
CA SER A 20 -5.33 0.80 -2.82
C SER A 20 -5.18 -0.65 -2.33
N GLU A 21 -5.38 -1.62 -3.23
CA GLU A 21 -5.27 -3.04 -2.90
C GLU A 21 -3.82 -3.47 -2.64
N PHE A 22 -2.88 -2.97 -3.44
CA PHE A 22 -1.46 -3.23 -3.25
C PHE A 22 -0.98 -2.72 -1.88
N SER A 23 -1.37 -1.51 -1.48
CA SER A 23 -1.06 -0.96 -0.15
C SER A 23 -1.68 -1.79 0.98
N ARG A 24 -2.88 -2.35 0.77
CA ARG A 24 -3.50 -3.29 1.72
C ARG A 24 -2.69 -4.58 1.83
N TYR A 25 -2.29 -5.15 0.70
CA TYR A 25 -1.46 -6.35 0.63
C TYR A 25 -0.12 -6.18 1.34
N ILE A 26 0.63 -5.11 1.07
CA ILE A 26 1.94 -4.87 1.72
C ILE A 26 1.81 -4.83 3.24
N ARG A 27 0.79 -4.12 3.76
CA ARG A 27 0.57 -4.01 5.21
C ARG A 27 0.21 -5.35 5.84
N LEU A 28 -0.66 -6.13 5.19
CA LEU A 28 -1.01 -7.50 5.63
C LEU A 28 0.19 -8.44 5.60
N ARG A 29 0.92 -8.47 4.49
CA ARG A 29 2.11 -9.29 4.29
C ARG A 29 3.13 -9.01 5.39
N ASP A 30 3.41 -7.74 5.65
CA ASP A 30 4.43 -7.36 6.62
C ASP A 30 3.94 -7.52 8.06
N ALA A 31 2.64 -7.32 8.34
CA ALA A 31 2.03 -7.66 9.63
C ALA A 31 2.25 -9.14 9.95
N LEU A 32 1.80 -10.03 9.05
CA LEU A 32 1.97 -11.48 9.20
C LEU A 32 3.44 -11.88 9.36
N LYS A 33 4.35 -11.28 8.58
CA LYS A 33 5.79 -11.57 8.67
C LYS A 33 6.45 -11.07 9.95
N THR A 34 5.98 -9.98 10.54
CA THR A 34 6.69 -9.31 11.66
C THR A 34 6.08 -9.56 13.03
N THR A 35 4.77 -9.80 13.10
CA THR A 35 4.03 -9.99 14.36
C THR A 35 3.20 -11.26 14.38
N GLY A 36 3.03 -11.92 13.22
CA GLY A 36 2.18 -13.11 13.10
C GLY A 36 0.67 -12.81 13.10
N THR A 37 0.27 -11.54 13.17
CA THR A 37 -1.15 -11.13 13.16
C THR A 37 -1.43 -10.17 12.01
N GLN A 38 -2.71 -9.88 11.77
CA GLN A 38 -3.13 -8.89 10.77
C GLN A 38 -3.36 -7.50 11.37
N GLU A 39 -3.25 -7.36 12.69
CA GLU A 39 -3.66 -6.17 13.44
C GLU A 39 -2.51 -5.18 13.62
N THR A 40 -1.31 -5.69 13.87
CA THR A 40 -0.13 -4.87 14.14
C THR A 40 1.03 -5.28 13.26
N VAL A 41 1.94 -4.34 13.00
CA VAL A 41 3.09 -4.53 12.13
C VAL A 41 4.27 -3.73 12.65
N ARG A 42 5.47 -4.28 12.50
CA ARG A 42 6.71 -3.54 12.79
C ARG A 42 7.10 -2.72 11.57
N CYS A 43 7.28 -1.42 11.74
CA CYS A 43 7.81 -0.55 10.71
C CYS A 43 9.15 -1.12 10.20
N TYR A 44 9.30 -1.21 8.88
CA TYR A 44 10.49 -1.79 8.25
C TYR A 44 11.77 -1.06 8.67
N THR A 45 11.70 0.28 8.75
CA THR A 45 12.84 1.16 9.02
C THR A 45 13.15 1.28 10.51
N CYS A 46 12.18 1.77 11.32
CA CYS A 46 12.42 2.05 12.75
C CYS A 46 12.06 0.90 13.71
N ARG A 47 11.50 -0.20 13.20
CA ARG A 47 11.15 -1.44 13.94
C ARG A 47 10.10 -1.28 15.05
N LYS A 48 9.59 -0.07 15.30
CA LYS A 48 8.46 0.18 16.21
C LYS A 48 7.18 -0.47 15.68
N THR A 49 6.33 -0.94 16.60
CA THR A 49 5.04 -1.55 16.28
C THR A 49 3.97 -0.49 16.13
N TYR A 50 3.15 -0.62 15.08
CA TYR A 50 2.01 0.23 14.79
C TYR A 50 0.81 -0.64 14.38
N PRO A 51 -0.42 -0.08 14.40
CA PRO A 51 -1.54 -0.71 13.73
C PRO A 51 -1.25 -0.95 12.25
N ALA A 52 -1.63 -2.10 11.71
CA ALA A 52 -1.57 -2.39 10.27
C ALA A 52 -2.68 -1.63 9.50
N PHE A 53 -3.81 -1.39 10.17
CA PHE A 53 -4.98 -0.68 9.63
C PHE A 53 -5.57 0.28 10.65
N GLY A 54 -6.43 1.20 10.21
CA GLY A 54 -7.10 2.19 11.06
C GLY A 54 -6.28 3.47 11.27
N ILE A 55 -6.61 4.20 12.34
CA ILE A 55 -5.98 5.49 12.65
C ILE A 55 -4.54 5.25 13.14
N GLY A 56 -3.60 6.04 12.62
CA GLY A 56 -2.17 5.93 12.98
C GLY A 56 -1.48 4.68 12.42
N CYS A 57 -2.09 3.99 11.45
CA CYS A 57 -1.49 2.82 10.83
C CYS A 57 -0.29 3.17 9.94
N VAL A 58 0.53 2.16 9.67
CA VAL A 58 1.61 2.26 8.68
C VAL A 58 1.07 2.51 7.26
N GLN A 59 1.95 3.01 6.40
CA GLN A 59 1.77 3.16 4.97
C GLN A 59 2.58 2.09 4.21
N ALA A 60 2.26 1.89 2.93
CA ALA A 60 3.12 1.15 2.01
C ALA A 60 4.17 2.11 1.43
N GLY A 61 5.36 2.08 2.01
CA GLY A 61 6.45 3.00 1.68
C GLY A 61 7.49 2.41 0.74
N HIS A 62 7.98 3.23 -0.19
CA HIS A 62 8.94 2.85 -1.23
C HIS A 62 10.38 3.02 -0.76
N PHE A 63 11.23 2.03 -1.06
CA PHE A 63 12.68 2.11 -0.84
C PHE A 63 13.35 3.07 -1.82
N ILE A 64 12.95 3.05 -3.09
CA ILE A 64 13.46 3.95 -4.12
C ILE A 64 12.47 5.11 -4.28
N PRO A 65 12.92 6.38 -4.16
CA PRO A 65 12.05 7.52 -4.39
C PRO A 65 11.60 7.53 -5.86
N GLY A 66 10.30 7.60 -6.05
CA GLY A 66 9.70 7.62 -7.38
C GLY A 66 8.50 6.69 -7.48
N ARG A 67 7.44 7.15 -8.13
CA ARG A 67 6.24 6.36 -8.43
C ARG A 67 6.15 6.00 -9.91
N GLY A 68 7.32 5.80 -10.52
CA GLY A 68 7.46 5.34 -11.89
C GLY A 68 6.70 4.04 -12.09
N ASN A 69 6.11 3.85 -13.26
CA ASN A 69 5.23 2.70 -13.51
C ASN A 69 5.96 1.35 -13.34
N SER A 70 7.28 1.30 -13.52
CA SER A 70 8.10 0.10 -13.37
C SER A 70 8.26 -0.38 -11.92
N ILE A 71 8.29 0.54 -10.95
CA ILE A 71 8.57 0.22 -9.53
C ILE A 71 7.37 0.38 -8.61
N LEU A 72 6.25 0.93 -9.11
CA LEU A 72 5.10 1.25 -8.28
C LEU A 72 4.52 0.04 -7.54
N PHE A 73 4.49 -1.11 -8.22
CA PHE A 73 3.91 -2.35 -7.73
C PHE A 73 4.96 -3.44 -7.46
N ASP A 74 6.24 -3.08 -7.39
CA ASP A 74 7.29 -4.03 -7.04
C ASP A 74 7.31 -4.26 -5.53
N GLU A 75 6.81 -5.41 -5.11
CA GLU A 75 6.71 -5.79 -3.70
C GLU A 75 8.05 -5.89 -2.97
N ARG A 76 9.17 -6.04 -3.71
CA ARG A 76 10.52 -6.12 -3.13
C ARG A 76 11.03 -4.75 -2.69
N GLY A 77 10.49 -3.68 -3.29
CA GLY A 77 10.85 -2.30 -2.99
C GLY A 77 9.81 -1.56 -2.15
N VAL A 78 8.75 -2.23 -1.68
CA VAL A 78 7.67 -1.60 -0.91
C VAL A 78 7.41 -2.38 0.38
N HIS A 79 7.42 -1.65 1.50
CA HIS A 79 7.27 -2.23 2.84
C HIS A 79 6.35 -1.40 3.72
N ALA A 80 5.82 -2.01 4.78
CA ALA A 80 5.11 -1.33 5.85
C ALA A 80 6.04 -0.34 6.58
N GLN A 81 5.75 0.95 6.45
CA GLN A 81 6.53 2.03 7.06
C GLN A 81 5.62 3.02 7.79
N CYS A 82 6.04 3.51 8.96
CA CYS A 82 5.30 4.56 9.65
C CYS A 82 5.45 5.90 8.92
N TYR A 83 4.54 6.85 9.22
CA TYR A 83 4.51 8.17 8.58
C TYR A 83 5.83 8.94 8.68
N ASN A 84 6.60 8.74 9.75
CA ASN A 84 7.87 9.45 9.94
C ASN A 84 9.04 8.83 9.16
N CYS A 85 8.93 7.56 8.76
CA CYS A 85 10.00 6.84 8.06
C CYS A 85 9.77 6.76 6.55
N ASN A 86 8.50 6.73 6.13
CA ASN A 86 8.10 6.76 4.73
C ASN A 86 8.26 8.16 4.13
#